data_AF-A0ABD0QB65-F1
#
_entry.id   AF-A0ABD0QB65-F1
#
_cell.length_a   1.000
_cell.length_b   1.000
_cell.length_c   1.000
_cell.angle_alpha   90.00
_cell.angle_beta   90.00
_cell.angle_gamma   90.00
#
_symmetry.space_group_name_H-M   'P 1'
#
loop_
_entity.id
_entity.type
_entity.pdbx_description
1 polymer ?
#
loop_
_entity_poly.entity_id
_entity_poly.type
_entity_poly.pdbx_seq_one_letter_code
_entity_poly.pdbx_strand_id
1 'polypeptide(L)'
;HLKRHFMFRNHLCLVFEMLSYNLYDLLRNTNFRGVSLNLTRKFAQQLCTALLFLATPELSIIHCDLKPENILLCNPKRSAIKIVDFGSSCQLGQRIYQYIQSRFYRSPEVLLGMPYDLAIDMWSLGCILVEMHTGEPLFSGANEVSSDLNPSRSGPSARRATHVPAPQPLLFDHA
;
A
#
# COMPACT_ATOMS: atom_id res chain seq x y z
N HIS A 1 -5.96 -10.38 12.37
CA HIS A 1 -5.07 -11.29 13.13
C HIS A 1 -4.81 -12.53 12.31
N LEU A 2 -3.54 -12.84 12.05
CA LEU A 2 -3.12 -14.08 11.39
C LEU A 2 -3.31 -15.23 12.37
N LYS A 3 -4.18 -16.18 12.03
CA LYS A 3 -4.50 -17.33 12.89
C LYS A 3 -3.49 -18.47 12.72
N ARG A 4 -3.04 -18.71 11.48
CA ARG A 4 -2.04 -19.72 11.12
C ARG A 4 -1.57 -19.52 9.68
N HIS A 5 -0.44 -20.13 9.35
CA HIS A 5 0.03 -20.29 7.97
C HIS A 5 0.31 -21.78 7.68
N PHE A 6 0.23 -22.19 6.42
CA PHE A 6 0.64 -23.53 5.98
C PHE A 6 0.98 -23.53 4.49
N MET A 7 1.73 -24.53 4.04
CA MET A 7 1.98 -24.78 2.62
C MET A 7 0.94 -25.75 2.07
N PHE A 8 0.31 -25.42 0.94
CA PHE A 8 -0.59 -26.32 0.21
C PHE A 8 -0.29 -26.25 -1.28
N ARG A 9 0.12 -27.36 -1.88
CA ARG A 9 0.47 -27.46 -3.32
C ARG A 9 1.45 -26.35 -3.76
N ASN A 10 2.53 -26.14 -3.01
CA ASN A 10 3.53 -25.09 -3.25
C ASN A 10 3.04 -23.65 -3.14
N HIS A 11 1.85 -23.41 -2.58
CA HIS A 11 1.38 -22.07 -2.23
C HIS A 11 1.44 -21.87 -0.71
N LEU A 12 2.05 -20.76 -0.28
CA LEU A 12 1.95 -20.28 1.10
C LEU A 12 0.52 -19.76 1.33
N CYS A 13 -0.21 -20.42 2.21
CA CYS A 13 -1.56 -20.04 2.60
C CYS A 13 -1.54 -19.37 3.97
N LEU A 14 -2.14 -18.18 4.05
CA LEU A 14 -2.29 -17.40 5.27
C LEU A 14 -3.76 -17.40 5.69
N VAL A 15 -4.05 -17.81 6.93
CA VAL A 15 -5.42 -17.87 7.46
C VAL A 15 -5.64 -16.71 8.40
N PHE A 16 -6.61 -15.86 8.10
CA PHE A 16 -6.97 -14.70 8.91
C PHE A 16 -8.35 -14.85 9.54
N GLU A 17 -8.69 -13.93 10.45
CA GLU A 17 -10.09 -13.66 10.77
C GLU A 17 -10.84 -13.13 9.55
N MET A 18 -12.13 -13.48 9.43
CA MET A 18 -12.97 -12.95 8.36
C MET A 18 -13.38 -11.51 8.73
N LEU A 19 -13.21 -10.58 7.80
CA LEU A 19 -13.64 -9.18 7.92
C LEU A 19 -14.76 -8.89 6.91
N SER A 20 -15.29 -7.67 6.95
CA SER A 20 -16.32 -7.19 6.03
C SER A 20 -15.71 -6.41 4.87
N TYR A 21 -16.49 -5.57 4.20
CA TYR A 21 -16.06 -4.78 3.05
C TYR A 21 -14.93 -3.81 3.41
N ASN A 22 -14.10 -3.49 2.41
CA ASN A 22 -13.09 -2.45 2.52
C ASN A 22 -13.69 -1.04 2.39
N LEU A 23 -12.90 -0.01 2.66
CA LEU A 23 -13.38 1.38 2.60
C LEU A 23 -13.68 1.86 1.18
N TYR A 24 -13.05 1.28 0.15
CA TYR A 24 -13.41 1.57 -1.24
C TYR A 24 -14.83 1.07 -1.56
N ASP A 25 -15.16 -0.16 -1.15
CA ASP A 25 -16.51 -0.71 -1.28
C ASP A 25 -17.53 0.14 -0.52
N LEU A 26 -17.15 0.67 0.65
CA LEU A 26 -17.98 1.62 1.39
C LEU A 26 -18.26 2.90 0.59
N LEU A 27 -17.25 3.47 -0.08
CA LEU A 27 -17.43 4.62 -0.97
C LEU A 27 -18.33 4.31 -2.16
N ARG A 28 -18.18 3.13 -2.79
CA ARG A 28 -19.11 2.70 -3.85
C ARG A 28 -20.55 2.65 -3.35
N ASN A 29 -20.77 2.19 -2.12
CA ASN A 29 -22.09 2.12 -1.50
C ASN A 29 -22.69 3.51 -1.20
N THR A 30 -21.88 4.57 -1.15
CA THR A 30 -22.38 5.96 -1.09
C THR A 30 -22.52 6.59 -2.47
N ASN A 31 -22.38 5.81 -3.55
CA ASN A 31 -22.31 6.29 -4.93
C ASN A 31 -21.20 7.34 -5.11
N PHE A 32 -20.07 7.16 -4.42
CA PHE A 32 -18.94 8.10 -4.42
C PHE A 32 -19.32 9.52 -3.98
N ARG A 33 -20.29 9.66 -3.07
CA ARG A 33 -20.63 10.95 -2.43
C ARG A 33 -19.87 11.19 -1.13
N GLY A 34 -18.91 10.33 -0.82
CA GLY A 34 -18.17 10.32 0.43
C GLY A 34 -18.99 9.88 1.64
N VAL A 35 -18.36 9.91 2.81
CA VAL A 35 -18.97 9.67 4.12
C VAL A 35 -18.97 10.93 4.97
N SER A 36 -19.81 10.97 6.00
CA SER A 36 -19.87 12.10 6.94
C SER A 36 -18.52 12.38 7.59
N LEU A 37 -18.25 13.65 7.93
CA LEU A 37 -17.05 14.05 8.66
C LEU A 37 -16.92 13.33 10.02
N ASN A 38 -18.04 13.01 10.67
CA ASN A 38 -18.05 12.23 11.91
C ASN A 38 -17.54 10.80 11.71
N LEU A 39 -17.90 10.15 10.62
CA LEU A 39 -17.39 8.82 10.31
C LEU A 39 -15.92 8.88 9.85
N THR A 40 -15.56 9.86 9.03
CA THR A 40 -14.17 10.15 8.64
C THR A 40 -13.27 10.32 9.86
N ARG A 41 -13.71 11.08 10.88
CA ARG A 41 -12.97 11.25 12.15
C ARG A 41 -12.77 9.92 12.89
N LYS A 42 -13.78 9.05 12.91
CA LYS A 42 -13.67 7.72 13.54
C LYS A 42 -12.64 6.84 12.82
N PHE A 43 -12.57 6.89 11.50
CA PHE A 43 -11.55 6.18 10.74
C PHE A 43 -10.16 6.78 10.98
N ALA A 44 -10.04 8.11 10.92
CA ALA A 44 -8.79 8.82 11.21
C ALA A 44 -8.21 8.43 12.58
N GLN A 45 -9.03 8.46 13.62
CA GLN A 45 -8.59 8.09 14.97
C GLN A 45 -8.02 6.67 15.03
N GLN A 46 -8.73 5.70 14.46
CA GLN A 46 -8.30 4.29 14.47
C GLN A 46 -7.05 4.07 13.62
N LEU A 47 -6.95 4.71 12.45
CA LEU A 47 -5.77 4.62 11.59
C LEU A 47 -4.56 5.27 12.24
N CYS A 48 -4.69 6.44 12.85
CA CYS A 48 -3.62 7.06 13.63
C CYS A 48 -3.16 6.16 14.79
N THR A 49 -4.08 5.51 15.51
CA THR A 49 -3.72 4.54 16.55
C THR A 49 -2.96 3.35 15.97
N ALA A 50 -3.37 2.83 14.82
CA ALA A 50 -2.66 1.74 14.15
C ALA A 50 -1.26 2.15 13.68
N LEU A 51 -1.12 3.34 13.09
CA LEU A 51 0.19 3.88 12.66
C LEU A 51 1.11 4.17 13.84
N LEU A 52 0.57 4.67 14.95
CA LEU A 52 1.32 4.84 16.19
C LEU A 52 1.86 3.50 16.71
N PHE A 53 1.07 2.42 16.59
CA PHE A 53 1.52 1.07 16.93
C PHE A 53 2.62 0.58 15.98
N LEU A 54 2.49 0.76 14.66
CA LEU A 54 3.54 0.39 13.71
C LEU A 54 4.85 1.16 13.93
N ALA A 55 4.75 2.38 14.45
CA ALA A 55 5.87 3.26 14.77
C ALA A 55 6.57 2.96 16.10
N THR A 56 6.13 1.95 16.87
CA THR A 56 6.87 1.61 18.10
C THR A 56 8.28 1.11 17.73
N PRO A 57 9.31 1.40 18.54
CA PRO A 57 10.69 1.07 18.22
C PRO A 57 10.92 -0.42 17.94
N GLU A 58 10.17 -1.30 18.62
CA GLU A 58 10.27 -2.76 18.48
C GLU A 58 9.76 -3.26 17.12
N LEU A 59 8.86 -2.51 16.47
CA LEU A 59 8.29 -2.86 15.18
C LEU A 59 8.96 -2.07 14.06
N SER A 60 8.90 -0.73 14.14
CA SER A 60 9.37 0.20 13.12
C SER A 60 8.94 -0.20 11.70
N ILE A 61 7.66 -0.56 11.55
CA ILE A 61 7.09 -1.08 10.30
C ILE A 61 6.51 0.07 9.47
N ILE A 62 6.87 0.11 8.19
CA ILE A 62 6.24 0.94 7.17
C ILE A 62 5.30 0.02 6.37
N HIS A 63 4.01 0.34 6.29
CA HIS A 63 3.03 -0.45 5.57
C HIS A 63 3.29 -0.45 4.06
N CYS A 64 3.67 0.71 3.50
CA CYS A 64 4.07 0.94 2.11
C CYS A 64 2.94 0.82 1.07
N ASP A 65 1.72 0.39 1.41
CA ASP A 65 0.58 0.36 0.48
C ASP A 65 -0.78 0.66 1.15
N LEU A 66 -0.84 1.73 1.94
CA LEU A 66 -2.13 2.17 2.51
C LEU A 66 -3.00 2.80 1.43
N LYS A 67 -4.24 2.28 1.33
CA LYS A 67 -5.31 2.71 0.43
C LYS A 67 -6.65 2.20 0.97
N PRO A 68 -7.80 2.74 0.52
CA PRO A 68 -9.12 2.33 1.01
C PRO A 68 -9.39 0.82 0.88
N GLU A 69 -8.83 0.15 -0.13
CA GLU A 69 -8.96 -1.30 -0.35
C GLU A 69 -8.28 -2.14 0.73
N ASN A 70 -7.24 -1.60 1.37
CA ASN A 70 -6.45 -2.28 2.41
C ASN A 70 -6.91 -1.93 3.84
N ILE A 71 -8.07 -1.29 3.98
CA ILE A 71 -8.68 -0.96 5.27
C ILE A 71 -10.07 -1.56 5.30
N LEU A 72 -10.27 -2.59 6.13
CA LEU A 72 -11.51 -3.36 6.16
C LEU A 72 -12.32 -3.07 7.42
N LEU A 73 -13.64 -3.04 7.27
CA LEU A 73 -14.57 -3.00 8.40
C LEU A 73 -14.59 -4.36 9.10
N CYS A 74 -14.56 -4.35 10.44
CA CYS A 74 -14.75 -5.56 11.24
C CYS A 74 -16.19 -6.09 11.16
N ASN A 75 -17.16 -5.19 10.97
CA ASN A 75 -18.58 -5.53 10.86
C ASN A 75 -19.27 -4.53 9.92
N PRO A 76 -20.19 -4.98 9.05
CA PRO A 76 -20.84 -4.14 8.05
C PRO A 76 -21.65 -2.96 8.60
N LYS A 77 -22.09 -3.03 9.87
CA LYS A 77 -22.93 -2.02 10.52
C LYS A 77 -22.18 -1.19 11.58
N ARG A 78 -20.86 -1.34 11.69
CA ARG A 78 -20.03 -0.69 12.72
C ARG A 78 -18.83 -0.03 12.07
N SER A 79 -18.28 1.01 12.71
CA SER A 79 -17.14 1.78 12.19
C SER A 79 -15.77 1.21 12.59
N ALA A 80 -15.73 0.03 13.23
CA ALA A 80 -14.47 -0.58 13.64
C ALA A 80 -13.72 -1.09 12.42
N ILE A 81 -12.44 -0.75 12.27
CA ILE A 81 -11.61 -1.09 11.11
C ILE A 81 -10.32 -1.82 11.49
N LYS A 82 -9.75 -2.53 10.52
CA LYS A 82 -8.39 -3.12 10.58
C LYS A 82 -7.67 -2.90 9.26
N ILE A 83 -6.37 -2.64 9.35
CA ILE A 83 -5.45 -2.59 8.21
C ILE A 83 -5.09 -4.03 7.81
N VAL A 84 -5.01 -4.30 6.52
CA VAL A 84 -4.61 -5.59 5.94
C VAL A 84 -3.55 -5.40 4.86
N ASP A 85 -3.02 -6.51 4.36
CA ASP A 85 -2.05 -6.55 3.26
C ASP A 85 -0.68 -5.90 3.56
N PHE A 86 0.07 -6.57 4.43
CA PHE A 86 1.46 -6.22 4.73
C PHE A 86 2.47 -6.81 3.74
N GLY A 87 2.02 -7.23 2.54
CA GLY A 87 2.89 -7.88 1.55
C GLY A 87 3.95 -6.95 0.96
N SER A 88 3.69 -5.64 0.99
CA SER A 88 4.63 -4.60 0.54
C SER A 88 5.42 -3.94 1.68
N SER A 89 5.13 -4.32 2.93
CA SER A 89 5.67 -3.65 4.11
C SER A 89 7.15 -3.95 4.32
N CYS A 90 7.86 -3.01 4.96
CA CYS A 90 9.26 -3.18 5.33
C CYS A 90 9.55 -2.56 6.69
N GLN A 91 10.59 -3.04 7.38
CA GLN A 91 11.11 -2.38 8.57
C GLN A 91 12.04 -1.23 8.21
N LEU A 92 12.05 -0.20 9.05
CA LEU A 92 13.00 0.91 8.95
C LEU A 92 14.44 0.37 8.94
N GLY A 93 15.25 0.81 7.98
CA GLY A 93 16.64 0.34 7.79
C GLY A 93 16.79 -0.92 6.93
N GLN A 94 15.71 -1.66 6.66
CA GLN A 94 15.69 -2.81 5.74
C GLN A 94 14.91 -2.48 4.46
N ARG A 95 15.11 -1.26 3.92
CA ARG A 95 14.35 -0.76 2.76
C ARG A 95 14.87 -1.43 1.48
N ILE A 96 14.00 -2.14 0.77
CA ILE A 96 14.37 -2.96 -0.39
C ILE A 96 13.99 -2.27 -1.72
N TYR A 97 12.91 -1.48 -1.73
CA TYR A 97 12.25 -1.05 -2.98
C TYR A 97 12.22 0.47 -3.13
N GLN A 98 12.51 0.94 -4.34
CA GLN A 98 12.38 2.37 -4.71
C GLN A 98 10.99 2.73 -5.23
N TYR A 99 10.23 1.75 -5.73
CA TYR A 99 8.88 1.95 -6.26
C TYR A 99 7.86 1.24 -5.37
N ILE A 100 7.25 2.01 -4.46
CA ILE A 100 6.27 1.56 -3.46
C ILE A 100 5.05 2.48 -3.45
N GLN A 101 4.04 2.13 -2.66
CA GLN A 101 2.73 2.79 -2.56
C GLN A 101 1.91 2.73 -3.85
N SER A 102 0.60 2.63 -3.73
CA SER A 102 -0.31 2.82 -4.85
C SER A 102 -0.30 4.29 -5.31
N ARG A 103 -0.39 4.54 -6.63
CA ARG A 103 -0.10 5.83 -7.27
C ARG A 103 -0.79 7.04 -6.62
N PHE A 104 -2.08 6.94 -6.28
CA PHE A 104 -2.86 8.07 -5.73
C PHE A 104 -2.51 8.41 -4.27
N TYR A 105 -1.85 7.49 -3.57
CA TYR A 105 -1.50 7.60 -2.15
C TYR A 105 0.02 7.69 -1.96
N ARG A 106 0.77 7.80 -3.06
CA ARG A 106 2.23 7.81 -3.04
C ARG A 106 2.77 9.15 -2.57
N SER A 107 3.70 9.11 -1.64
CA SER A 107 4.36 10.27 -1.08
C SER A 107 5.30 10.96 -2.09
N PRO A 108 5.55 12.27 -1.94
CA PRO A 108 6.46 12.99 -2.82
C PRO A 108 7.90 12.48 -2.74
N GLU A 109 8.40 12.12 -1.56
CA GLU A 109 9.74 11.54 -1.38
C GLU A 109 9.90 10.23 -2.15
N VAL A 110 8.87 9.37 -2.20
CA VAL A 110 8.90 8.15 -3.01
C VAL A 110 8.83 8.49 -4.50
N LEU A 111 7.99 9.46 -4.92
CA LEU A 111 7.93 9.91 -6.32
C LEU A 111 9.27 10.49 -6.81
N LEU A 112 10.02 11.14 -5.92
CA LEU A 112 11.31 11.76 -6.20
C LEU A 112 12.50 10.81 -6.03
N GLY A 113 12.27 9.55 -5.64
CA GLY A 113 13.34 8.58 -5.37
C GLY A 113 14.22 8.96 -4.18
N MET A 114 13.70 9.76 -3.25
CA MET A 114 14.39 10.16 -2.03
C MET A 114 14.27 9.07 -0.95
N PRO A 115 15.17 9.07 0.05
CA PRO A 115 15.00 8.25 1.24
C PRO A 115 13.66 8.56 1.92
N TYR A 116 12.93 7.52 2.29
CA TYR A 116 11.61 7.63 2.91
C TYR A 116 11.57 6.89 4.25
N ASP A 117 10.64 7.24 5.14
CA ASP A 117 10.45 6.56 6.43
C ASP A 117 8.97 6.29 6.71
N LEU A 118 8.58 6.16 7.98
CA LEU A 118 7.19 5.90 8.38
C LEU A 118 6.23 7.02 7.94
N ALA A 119 6.73 8.22 7.63
CA ALA A 119 5.91 9.37 7.22
C ALA A 119 5.15 9.14 5.91
N ILE A 120 5.59 8.21 5.05
CA ILE A 120 4.87 7.93 3.79
C ILE A 120 3.46 7.37 4.03
N ASP A 121 3.27 6.65 5.14
CA ASP A 121 1.97 6.11 5.52
C ASP A 121 1.07 7.22 6.06
N MET A 122 1.64 8.26 6.68
CA MET A 122 0.91 9.46 7.06
C MET A 122 0.46 10.28 5.85
N TRP A 123 1.29 10.36 4.80
CA TRP A 123 0.89 10.95 3.52
C TRP A 123 -0.30 10.19 2.91
N SER A 124 -0.20 8.86 2.85
CA SER A 124 -1.26 7.98 2.35
C SER A 124 -2.56 8.18 3.13
N LEU A 125 -2.47 8.23 4.47
CA LEU A 125 -3.61 8.51 5.35
C LEU A 125 -4.29 9.84 5.00
N GLY A 126 -3.52 10.92 4.80
CA GLY A 126 -4.07 12.21 4.42
C GLY A 126 -4.91 12.14 3.14
N CYS A 127 -4.38 11.48 2.11
CA CYS A 127 -5.08 11.25 0.84
C CYS A 127 -6.38 10.44 1.05
N ILE A 128 -6.29 9.34 1.81
CA ILE A 128 -7.44 8.48 2.13
C ILE A 128 -8.54 9.27 2.85
N LEU A 129 -8.21 10.09 3.85
CA LEU A 129 -9.23 10.80 4.62
C LEU A 129 -9.99 11.83 3.78
N VAL A 130 -9.32 12.50 2.84
CA VAL A 130 -9.99 13.39 1.88
C VAL A 130 -10.89 12.60 0.96
N GLU A 131 -10.41 11.49 0.39
CA GLU A 131 -11.21 10.64 -0.49
C GLU A 131 -12.42 10.05 0.23
N MET A 132 -12.25 9.61 1.48
CA MET A 132 -13.37 9.12 2.28
C MET A 132 -14.46 10.18 2.46
N HIS A 133 -14.08 11.45 2.65
CA HIS A 133 -15.07 12.50 2.86
C HIS A 133 -15.68 13.05 1.58
N THR A 134 -14.90 13.17 0.51
CA THR A 134 -15.31 13.77 -0.77
C THR A 134 -15.91 12.75 -1.74
N GLY A 135 -15.48 11.49 -1.64
CA GLY A 135 -15.84 10.41 -2.56
C GLY A 135 -14.89 10.23 -3.73
N GLU A 136 -13.89 11.10 -3.90
CA GLU A 136 -12.95 11.07 -5.03
C GLU A 136 -11.49 11.15 -4.55
N PRO A 137 -10.54 10.47 -5.23
CA PRO A 137 -9.12 10.55 -4.88
C PRO A 137 -8.60 11.98 -4.94
N LEU A 138 -7.89 12.41 -3.88
CA LEU A 138 -7.31 13.76 -3.81
C LEU A 138 -6.32 14.04 -4.96
N PHE A 139 -5.54 13.02 -5.35
CA PHE A 139 -4.56 13.10 -6.44
C PHE A 139 -4.79 11.97 -7.46
N SER A 140 -5.68 12.19 -8.43
CA SER A 140 -6.13 11.18 -9.41
C SER A 140 -5.25 11.01 -10.66
N GLY A 141 -4.05 11.61 -10.71
CA GLY A 141 -3.02 11.32 -11.72
C GLY A 141 -3.37 11.63 -13.18
N ALA A 142 -4.41 12.42 -13.45
CA ALA A 142 -4.96 12.64 -14.80
C ALA A 142 -4.11 13.52 -15.73
N ASN A 143 -3.00 14.10 -15.28
CA ASN A 143 -2.10 14.88 -16.14
C ASN A 143 -0.80 14.11 -16.37
N GLU A 144 -0.54 13.76 -17.62
CA GLU A 144 0.58 12.93 -18.14
C GLU A 144 2.01 13.45 -17.85
N VAL A 145 2.17 14.41 -16.93
CA VAL A 145 3.48 14.97 -16.52
C VAL A 145 3.80 14.72 -15.03
N SER A 146 2.86 14.25 -14.20
CA SER A 146 3.04 14.28 -12.73
C SER A 146 3.30 12.92 -12.05
N SER A 147 3.77 11.88 -12.74
CA SER A 147 4.13 10.61 -12.06
C SER A 147 5.31 9.83 -12.65
N ASP A 148 5.93 10.33 -13.73
CA ASP A 148 7.10 9.72 -14.37
C ASP A 148 8.32 10.64 -14.25
N LEU A 149 8.80 10.88 -13.03
CA LEU A 149 10.16 11.38 -12.80
C LEU A 149 11.15 10.21 -12.84
N ASN A 150 11.16 9.48 -13.97
CA ASN A 150 12.22 8.53 -14.25
C ASN A 150 13.21 9.18 -15.23
N PRO A 151 14.40 9.63 -14.79
CA PRO A 151 15.36 10.32 -15.66
C PRO A 151 15.98 9.41 -16.75
N SER A 152 15.57 8.14 -16.86
CA SER A 152 16.12 7.17 -17.81
C SER A 152 15.36 7.03 -19.13
N ARG A 153 14.30 7.81 -19.41
CA ARG A 153 13.44 7.62 -20.60
C ARG A 153 13.35 8.79 -21.58
N SER A 154 14.41 9.57 -21.77
CA SER A 154 14.55 10.41 -22.97
C SER A 154 15.65 9.88 -23.89
N GLY A 155 15.27 9.02 -24.83
CA GLY A 155 16.12 8.55 -25.92
C GLY A 155 15.26 8.08 -27.10
N PRO A 156 15.59 8.45 -28.35
CA PRO A 156 14.72 8.20 -29.49
C PRO A 156 14.73 6.71 -29.88
N SER A 157 13.56 6.26 -30.34
CA SER A 157 13.28 4.98 -31.00
C SER A 157 14.48 4.33 -31.69
N ALA A 158 14.87 3.14 -31.23
CA ALA A 158 15.64 2.19 -32.01
C ALA A 158 15.17 0.77 -31.75
N ARG A 159 14.45 0.22 -32.74
CA ARG A 159 14.31 -1.21 -32.97
C ARG A 159 15.71 -1.84 -33.04
N ARG A 160 15.99 -2.87 -32.25
CA ARG A 160 16.60 -4.15 -32.66
C ARG A 160 16.91 -5.03 -31.45
N ALA A 161 16.71 -6.32 -31.66
CA ALA A 161 17.00 -7.40 -30.74
C ALA A 161 18.48 -7.49 -30.38
N THR A 162 18.77 -7.80 -29.11
CA THR A 162 19.89 -8.67 -28.73
C THR A 162 19.51 -9.47 -27.49
N HIS A 163 19.59 -10.80 -27.65
CA HIS A 163 19.63 -11.81 -26.62
C HIS A 163 20.43 -11.39 -25.38
N VAL A 164 19.87 -11.59 -24.19
CA VAL A 164 20.63 -11.73 -22.94
C VAL A 164 20.29 -13.12 -22.38
N PRO A 165 21.28 -13.99 -22.10
CA PRO A 165 21.00 -15.34 -21.65
C PRO A 165 20.59 -15.37 -20.17
N ALA A 166 19.74 -16.34 -19.82
CA ALA A 166 19.33 -16.60 -18.44
C ALA A 166 20.52 -17.03 -17.57
N PRO A 167 20.58 -16.67 -16.27
CA PRO A 167 21.59 -17.17 -15.37
C PRO A 167 21.37 -18.67 -15.10
N GLN A 168 22.43 -19.46 -15.27
CA GLN A 168 22.46 -20.89 -15.00
C GLN A 168 22.31 -21.17 -13.49
N PRO A 169 21.64 -22.26 -13.08
CA PRO A 169 21.60 -22.70 -11.69
C PRO A 169 22.95 -23.29 -11.29
N LEU A 170 23.47 -22.88 -10.13
CA LEU A 170 24.63 -23.48 -9.48
C LEU A 170 24.28 -24.93 -9.11
N LEU A 171 24.90 -25.88 -9.81
CA LEU A 171 25.01 -27.27 -9.39
C LEU A 171 25.81 -27.32 -8.08
N PHE A 172 25.18 -27.79 -7.01
CA PHE A 172 25.90 -28.45 -5.92
C PHE A 172 25.88 -29.95 -6.24
N ASP A 173 27.06 -30.53 -6.50
CA ASP A 173 27.26 -31.97 -6.36
C ASP A 173 28.44 -32.21 -5.40
N HIS A 174 28.06 -32.91 -4.34
CA HIS A 174 28.76 -33.74 -3.35
C HIS A 174 30.30 -33.89 -3.35
N ALA A 175 30.86 -33.72 -2.15
CA ALA A 175 31.66 -34.74 -1.45
C ALA A 175 31.40 -34.62 0.06
#